data_AF-A0A8C2GKQ8-F1
#
_entry.id   AF-A0A8C2GKQ8-F1
#
_cell.length_a   1.000
_cell.length_b   1.000
_cell.length_c   1.000
_cell.angle_alpha   90.00
_cell.angle_beta   90.00
_cell.angle_gamma   90.00
#
_symmetry.space_group_name_H-M   'P 1'
#
loop_
_entity.id
_entity.type
_entity.pdbx_description
1 polymer ?
#
loop_
_entity_poly.entity_id
_entity_poly.type
_entity_poly.pdbx_seq_one_letter_code
_entity_poly.pdbx_strand_id
1 'polypeptide(L)' 'MDLPEEILAHIFSFLPLQDKCNAFTVCKAWSNIMTHPSSWKDTEVR' A
#
# COMPACT_ATOMS: atom_id res chain seq x y z
N MET A 1 -18.48 2.92 -7.75
CA MET A 1 -17.59 1.82 -8.17
C MET A 1 -16.35 1.96 -7.33
N ASP A 2 -16.14 1.05 -6.40
CA ASP A 2 -14.96 1.05 -5.55
C ASP A 2 -13.82 0.31 -6.25
N LEU A 3 -12.59 0.76 -6.05
CA LEU A 3 -11.40 0.13 -6.62
C LEU A 3 -11.15 -1.21 -5.91
N PRO A 4 -10.91 -2.33 -6.63
CA PRO A 4 -10.57 -3.60 -6.01
C PRO A 4 -9.28 -3.51 -5.18
N GLU A 5 -9.23 -4.24 -4.07
CA GLU A 5 -8.13 -4.18 -3.09
C GLU A 5 -6.79 -4.59 -3.72
N GLU A 6 -6.80 -5.57 -4.63
CA GLU A 6 -5.60 -6.07 -5.31
C GLU A 6 -4.97 -5.01 -6.22
N ILE A 7 -5.82 -4.21 -6.87
CA ILE A 7 -5.35 -3.12 -7.74
C ILE A 7 -4.73 -2.01 -6.89
N LEU A 8 -5.36 -1.68 -5.76
CA LEU A 8 -4.84 -0.67 -4.85
C LEU A 8 -3.53 -1.13 -4.17
N ALA A 9 -3.41 -2.42 -3.82
CA ALA A 9 -2.16 -3.01 -3.33
C ALA A 9 -1.05 -2.96 -4.39
N HIS A 10 -1.38 -3.21 -5.66
CA HIS A 10 -0.43 -3.08 -6.76
C HIS A 10 0.04 -1.62 -6.92
N ILE A 11 -0.85 -0.64 -6.83
CA ILE A 11 -0.47 0.79 -6.82
C ILE A 11 0.51 1.07 -5.66
N PHE A 12 0.20 0.59 -4.46
CA PHE A 12 1.06 0.79 -3.29
C PHE A 12 2.43 0.13 -3.40
N SER A 13 2.56 -0.97 -4.14
CA SER A 13 3.88 -1.61 -4.34
C SER A 13 4.90 -0.66 -4.98
N PHE A 14 4.47 0.29 -5.81
CA PHE A 14 5.34 1.28 -6.45
C PHE A 14 5.73 2.47 -5.57
N LEU A 15 5.12 2.63 -4.39
CA LEU A 15 5.42 3.75 -3.51
C LEU A 15 6.79 3.55 -2.82
N PRO A 16 7.62 4.59 -2.66
CA PRO A 16 8.75 4.55 -1.74
C PRO A 16 8.30 4.21 -0.31
N LEU A 17 9.21 3.71 0.53
CA LEU A 17 8.91 3.32 1.92
C LEU A 17 8.20 4.45 2.70
N GLN A 18 8.68 5.68 2.58
CA GLN A 18 8.08 6.84 3.24
C GLN A 18 6.62 7.06 2.81
N ASP A 19 6.34 6.92 1.51
CA ASP A 19 5.00 7.13 0.98
C ASP A 19 4.05 5.96 1.30
N LYS A 20 4.58 4.73 1.45
CA LYS A 20 3.82 3.61 2.01
C LYS A 20 3.37 3.91 3.44
N CYS A 21 4.26 4.45 4.28
CA CYS A 21 3.91 4.88 5.64
C CYS A 21 2.85 6.00 5.64
N ASN A 22 2.96 6.98 4.73
CA ASN A 22 1.95 8.02 4.59
C ASN A 22 0.60 7.43 4.19
N ALA A 23 0.57 6.57 3.18
CA ALA A 23 -0.64 5.90 2.71
C ALA A 23 -1.30 5.02 3.79
N PHE A 24 -0.53 4.39 4.68
CA PHE A 24 -1.06 3.66 5.84
C PHE A 24 -1.94 4.54 6.76
N THR A 25 -1.68 5.85 6.81
CA THR A 25 -2.38 6.78 7.73
C THR A 25 -3.60 7.48 7.13
N VAL A 26 -3.87 7.31 5.83
CA VAL A 26 -4.92 8.05 5.12
C VAL A 26 -6.33 7.66 5.59
N CYS A 27 -6.63 6.36 5.60
CA CYS A 27 -7.92 5.85 6.04
C CYS A 27 -7.83 4.36 6.41
N LYS A 28 -8.89 3.82 7.03
CA LYS A 28 -8.95 2.41 7.45
C LYS A 28 -8.79 1.43 6.28
N ALA A 29 -9.39 1.73 5.13
CA ALA A 29 -9.28 0.86 3.95
C ALA A 29 -7.83 0.77 3.44
N TRP A 30 -7.12 1.90 3.38
CA TRP A 30 -5.72 1.93 2.94
C TRP A 30 -4.80 1.26 3.96
N SER A 31 -5.04 1.48 5.26
CA SER A 31 -4.33 0.78 6.33
C SER A 31 -4.49 -0.74 6.23
N ASN A 32 -5.71 -1.24 5.98
CA ASN A 32 -5.95 -2.66 5.77
C ASN A 32 -5.17 -3.22 4.58
N ILE A 33 -5.17 -2.53 3.43
CA ILE A 33 -4.45 -2.96 2.23
C ILE A 33 -2.94 -2.96 2.45
N MET A 34 -2.42 -2.01 3.23
CA MET A 34 -1.01 -1.97 3.62
C MET A 34 -0.61 -3.09 4.59
N THR A 35 -1.54 -3.90 5.12
CA THR A 35 -1.18 -5.14 5.83
C THR A 35 -0.95 -6.32 4.89
N HIS A 36 -1.36 -6.20 3.62
CA HIS A 36 -1.24 -7.29 2.65
C HIS A 36 0.20 -7.39 2.11
N PRO A 37 0.79 -8.59 1.99
CA PRO A 37 2.17 -8.76 1.53
C PRO A 37 2.44 -8.19 0.13
N SER A 38 1.43 -8.17 -0.75
CA SER A 38 1.59 -7.63 -2.11
C SER A 38 1.89 -6.14 -2.14
N SER A 39 1.47 -5.38 -1.12
CA SER A 39 1.71 -3.94 -1.00
C SER A 39 3.18 -3.62 -0.74
N TRP A 40 3.98 -4.60 -0.31
CA TRP A 40 5.39 -4.44 0.07
C TRP A 40 6.37 -5.14 -0.87
N LYS A 41 5.89 -5.72 -1.98
CA LYS A 41 6.77 -6.26 -3.03
C LYS A 41 7.77 -5.19 -3.46
N ASP A 42 9.04 -5.58 -3.54
CA ASP A 42 10.15 -4.73 -3.97
C ASP A 42 10.42 -3.48 -3.11
N THR A 43 10.01 -3.50 -1.83
CA THR A 43 10.32 -2.40 -0.89
C THR A 43 11.75 -2.53 -0.38
N GLU A 44 12.63 -1.64 -0.82
CA GLU A 44 13.96 -1.49 -0.25
C GLU A 44 13.89 -0.73 1.08
N VAL A 45 14.39 -1.34 2.14
CA VAL A 45 14.61 -0.69 3.44
C VAL A 45 16.09 -0.31 3.48
N ARG A 46 16.38 0.96 3.22
CA ARG A 46 17.75 1.50 3.22
C ARG A 46 18.15 2.06 4.58
#